data_AF-A0A7W1JSX3-F1
#
_entry.id   AF-A0A7W1JSX3-F1
#
_cell.length_a   1.000
_cell.length_b   1.000
_cell.length_c   1.000
_cell.angle_alpha   90.00
_cell.angle_beta   90.00
_cell.angle_gamma   90.00
#
_symmetry.space_group_name_H-M   'P 1'
#
loop_
_entity.id
_entity.type
_entity.pdbx_description
1 polymer ?
#
loop_
_entity_poly.entity_id
_entity_poly.type
_entity_poly.pdbx_seq_one_letter_code
_entity_poly.pdbx_strand_id
1 'polypeptide(L)'
;MHHARYNHNTVLLADGTILAVGGGQGPNLYDNPVLQAELYDPATGLWRDMASQAANRTYHSTALLLPDGRVVSAGSDGGDMPRTIEYYSPPYLFQGARPTISSAPTSVGYGQAFSIGTPNAADITRAALVKLGSTTHANNFEQRYVDLAFSAGGGQLNATAPAEPELAPPGHYMLFLLNSSGVPSVAKILRLG
;
A
#
# COMPACT_ATOMS: atom_id res chain seq x y z
N MET A 1 18.72 0.59 -0.81
CA MET A 1 18.43 -0.85 -0.72
C MET A 1 19.70 -1.53 -0.24
N HIS A 2 19.61 -2.43 0.72
CA HIS A 2 20.75 -3.15 1.32
C HIS A 2 21.07 -4.44 0.58
N HIS A 3 20.07 -5.05 -0.07
CA HIS A 3 20.25 -6.29 -0.83
C HIS A 3 20.02 -6.02 -2.32
N ALA A 4 20.98 -6.38 -3.19
CA ALA A 4 20.73 -6.40 -4.62
C ALA A 4 19.57 -7.37 -4.92
N ARG A 5 18.65 -6.98 -5.82
CA ARG A 5 17.48 -7.78 -6.20
C ARG A 5 17.06 -7.50 -7.65
N TYR A 6 16.75 -8.54 -8.41
CA TYR A 6 15.92 -8.45 -9.62
C TYR A 6 14.67 -9.30 -9.44
N ASN A 7 13.63 -9.06 -10.24
CA ASN A 7 12.31 -9.72 -10.15
C ASN A 7 11.61 -9.59 -8.79
N HIS A 8 12.02 -8.64 -7.95
CA HIS A 8 11.32 -8.32 -6.70
C HIS A 8 10.04 -7.54 -7.00
N ASN A 9 9.09 -7.56 -6.07
CA ASN A 9 7.92 -6.68 -6.13
C ASN A 9 8.15 -5.46 -5.24
N THR A 10 7.61 -4.31 -5.65
CA THR A 10 7.51 -3.10 -4.83
C THR A 10 6.04 -2.74 -4.63
N VAL A 11 5.68 -2.44 -3.38
CA VAL A 11 4.29 -2.16 -2.98
C VAL A 11 4.24 -0.83 -2.25
N LEU A 12 3.47 0.13 -2.77
CA LEU A 12 3.10 1.34 -2.04
C LEU A 12 2.18 0.98 -0.88
N LEU A 13 2.55 1.37 0.33
CA LEU A 13 1.78 1.10 1.55
C LEU A 13 0.82 2.23 1.89
N ALA A 14 -0.08 1.99 2.84
CA ALA A 14 -1.10 2.95 3.26
C ALA A 14 -0.51 4.24 3.86
N ASP A 15 0.70 4.20 4.42
CA ASP A 15 1.43 5.34 4.98
C ASP A 15 2.37 6.05 4.00
N GLY A 16 2.37 5.64 2.74
CA GLY A 16 3.22 6.23 1.69
C GLY A 16 4.64 5.67 1.65
N THR A 17 5.00 4.76 2.56
CA THR A 17 6.25 4.00 2.46
C THR A 17 6.16 2.93 1.37
N ILE A 18 7.30 2.39 0.94
CA ILE A 18 7.36 1.37 -0.13
C ILE A 18 8.00 0.11 0.43
N LEU A 19 7.31 -1.03 0.32
CA LEU A 19 7.86 -2.33 0.69
C LEU A 19 8.44 -3.01 -0.56
N ALA A 20 9.72 -3.38 -0.51
CA ALA A 20 10.35 -4.30 -1.44
C ALA A 20 10.32 -5.72 -0.88
N VAL A 21 9.84 -6.69 -1.66
CA VAL A 21 9.69 -8.10 -1.24
C VAL A 21 10.12 -9.06 -2.35
N GLY A 22 10.80 -10.13 -1.95
CA GLY A 22 11.31 -11.15 -2.87
C GLY A 22 12.43 -10.68 -3.78
N GLY A 23 12.50 -11.30 -4.95
CA GLY A 23 13.59 -11.20 -5.91
C GLY A 23 14.72 -12.19 -5.65
N GLY A 24 15.66 -12.23 -6.59
CA GLY A 24 16.90 -13.02 -6.52
C GLY A 24 18.15 -12.15 -6.65
N GLN A 25 19.32 -12.74 -6.35
CA GLN A 25 20.64 -12.11 -6.46
C GLN A 25 21.54 -12.76 -7.51
N GLY A 26 21.17 -13.92 -8.05
CA GLY A 26 21.99 -14.64 -9.01
C GLY A 26 21.82 -14.17 -10.46
N PRO A 27 22.59 -14.75 -11.39
CA PRO A 27 22.50 -14.42 -12.81
C PRO A 27 21.24 -14.98 -13.49
N ASN A 28 20.58 -15.98 -12.89
CA ASN A 28 19.38 -16.63 -13.45
C ASN A 28 18.11 -16.27 -12.70
N LEU A 29 16.95 -16.45 -13.31
CA LEU A 29 15.64 -16.02 -12.80
C LEU A 29 15.29 -16.47 -11.36
N TYR A 30 15.90 -17.55 -10.86
CA TYR A 30 15.53 -18.25 -9.62
C TYR A 30 16.62 -18.29 -8.54
N ASP A 31 17.83 -17.83 -8.87
CA ASP A 31 19.01 -18.05 -8.02
C ASP A 31 19.08 -17.05 -6.86
N ASN A 32 19.58 -17.54 -5.72
CA ASN A 32 19.85 -16.75 -4.52
C ASN A 32 18.65 -15.89 -4.09
N PRO A 33 17.52 -16.51 -3.70
CA PRO A 33 16.31 -15.79 -3.33
C PRO A 33 16.56 -14.88 -2.13
N VAL A 34 16.01 -13.67 -2.16
CA VAL A 34 16.11 -12.72 -1.06
C VAL A 34 14.84 -12.77 -0.21
N LEU A 35 14.99 -13.31 1.00
CA LEU A 35 13.88 -13.51 1.94
C LEU A 35 13.57 -12.26 2.76
N GLN A 36 14.59 -11.50 3.15
CA GLN A 36 14.41 -10.25 3.91
C GLN A 36 13.52 -9.31 3.11
N ALA A 37 12.52 -8.67 3.71
CA ALA A 37 11.84 -7.55 3.08
C ALA A 37 12.58 -6.25 3.43
N GLU A 38 12.41 -5.20 2.63
CA GLU A 38 12.99 -3.88 2.93
C GLU A 38 11.94 -2.79 2.78
N LEU A 39 11.90 -1.88 3.74
CA LEU A 39 11.02 -0.72 3.71
C LEU A 39 11.82 0.50 3.29
N TYR A 40 11.37 1.17 2.23
CA TYR A 40 11.85 2.49 1.85
C TYR A 40 10.91 3.56 2.37
N ASP A 41 11.49 4.55 3.03
CA ASP A 41 10.78 5.75 3.46
C ASP A 41 11.17 6.93 2.57
N PRO A 42 10.27 7.42 1.69
CA PRO A 42 10.55 8.55 0.84
C PRO A 42 10.87 9.85 1.59
N ALA A 43 10.39 10.02 2.83
CA ALA A 43 10.62 11.24 3.60
C ALA A 43 12.09 11.35 4.05
N THR A 44 12.74 10.22 4.32
CA THR A 44 14.14 10.16 4.75
C THR A 44 15.09 9.72 3.64
N GLY A 45 14.56 9.10 2.58
CA GLY A 45 15.37 8.48 1.52
C GLY A 45 16.10 7.22 1.98
N LEU A 46 15.74 6.65 3.13
CA LEU A 46 16.44 5.55 3.75
C LEU A 46 15.70 4.22 3.56
N TRP A 47 16.50 3.16 3.47
CA TRP A 47 16.03 1.78 3.47
C TRP A 47 16.23 1.15 4.85
N ARG A 48 15.32 0.27 5.24
CA ARG A 48 15.40 -0.47 6.50
C ARG A 48 15.02 -1.93 6.28
N ASP A 49 15.78 -2.83 6.90
CA ASP A 49 15.48 -4.25 6.85
C ASP A 49 14.24 -4.57 7.70
N MET A 50 13.36 -5.39 7.13
CA MET A 50 12.10 -5.85 7.73
C MET A 50 12.08 -7.36 7.86
N ALA A 51 11.11 -7.92 8.59
CA ALA A 51 10.99 -9.37 8.75
C ALA A 51 11.06 -10.14 7.41
N SER A 52 11.75 -11.28 7.43
CA SER A 52 11.87 -12.16 6.27
C SER A 52 10.56 -12.91 5.97
N GLN A 53 10.27 -13.11 4.69
CA GLN A 53 9.28 -14.10 4.24
C GLN A 53 9.87 -15.52 4.35
N ALA A 54 9.01 -16.53 4.43
CA ALA A 54 9.45 -17.94 4.50
C ALA A 54 9.58 -18.57 3.11
N ALA A 55 8.69 -18.21 2.17
CA ALA A 55 8.73 -18.78 0.83
C ALA A 55 9.64 -17.98 -0.12
N ASN A 56 10.35 -18.69 -0.99
CA ASN A 56 11.15 -18.06 -2.04
C ASN A 56 10.25 -17.40 -3.09
N ARG A 57 10.28 -16.06 -3.17
CA ARG A 57 9.55 -15.28 -4.18
C ARG A 57 10.52 -14.68 -5.19
N THR A 58 10.74 -15.36 -6.31
CA THR A 58 11.65 -14.89 -7.38
C THR A 58 10.85 -14.49 -8.63
N TYR A 59 11.22 -14.96 -9.82
CA TYR A 59 10.46 -14.74 -11.04
C TYR A 59 9.01 -15.29 -10.94
N HIS A 60 8.06 -14.68 -11.66
CA HIS A 60 6.62 -14.93 -11.53
C HIS A 60 6.04 -14.82 -10.09
N SER A 61 6.68 -14.05 -9.20
CA SER A 61 6.06 -13.65 -7.94
C SER A 61 5.21 -12.38 -8.08
N THR A 62 4.28 -12.19 -7.16
CA THR A 62 3.37 -11.03 -7.07
C THR A 62 3.31 -10.51 -5.64
N ALA A 63 3.14 -9.19 -5.48
CA ALA A 63 2.76 -8.60 -4.21
C ALA A 63 1.81 -7.40 -4.39
N LEU A 64 0.82 -7.29 -3.51
CA LEU A 64 -0.20 -6.22 -3.55
C LEU A 64 -0.56 -5.73 -2.15
N LEU A 65 -0.84 -4.43 -2.03
CA LEU A 65 -1.45 -3.86 -0.82
C LEU A 65 -2.91 -4.33 -0.72
N LEU A 66 -3.31 -4.78 0.46
CA LEU A 66 -4.68 -5.17 0.77
C LEU A 66 -5.44 -4.02 1.46
N PRO A 67 -6.79 -4.01 1.37
CA PRO A 67 -7.60 -2.99 2.04
C PRO A 67 -7.41 -2.94 3.56
N ASP A 68 -7.00 -4.03 4.19
CA ASP A 68 -6.71 -4.05 5.62
C ASP A 68 -5.32 -3.53 5.99
N GLY A 69 -4.55 -3.01 5.02
CA GLY A 69 -3.21 -2.47 5.22
C GLY A 69 -2.12 -3.53 5.33
N ARG A 70 -2.41 -4.82 5.12
CA ARG A 70 -1.36 -5.84 4.96
C ARG A 70 -0.91 -5.90 3.50
N VAL A 71 0.22 -6.56 3.25
CA VAL A 71 0.68 -6.89 1.90
C VAL A 71 0.53 -8.38 1.69
N VAL A 72 -0.08 -8.78 0.58
CA VAL A 72 -0.05 -10.18 0.14
C VAL A 72 1.19 -10.41 -0.72
N SER A 73 1.88 -11.53 -0.52
CA SER A 73 2.96 -12.01 -1.38
C SER A 73 2.70 -13.45 -1.79
N ALA A 74 2.81 -13.74 -3.09
CA ALA A 74 2.47 -15.05 -3.65
C ALA A 74 3.24 -15.34 -4.94
N GLY A 75 3.04 -16.54 -5.50
CA GLY A 75 3.69 -16.99 -6.74
C GLY A 75 5.14 -17.40 -6.53
N SER A 76 5.95 -17.26 -7.59
CA SER A 76 7.25 -17.91 -7.80
C SER A 76 7.14 -19.23 -8.56
N ASP A 77 7.85 -19.34 -9.69
CA ASP A 77 7.92 -20.55 -10.52
C ASP A 77 9.30 -21.22 -10.51
N GLY A 78 10.19 -20.82 -9.60
CA GLY A 78 11.49 -21.46 -9.36
C GLY A 78 11.43 -22.58 -8.31
N GLY A 79 12.28 -23.61 -8.48
CA GLY A 79 12.45 -24.69 -7.50
C GLY A 79 11.16 -25.47 -7.20
N ASP A 80 10.87 -25.72 -5.92
CA ASP A 80 9.67 -26.43 -5.43
C ASP A 80 8.33 -25.71 -5.69
N MET A 81 8.32 -24.61 -6.47
CA MET A 81 7.14 -23.81 -6.84
C MET A 81 6.17 -23.59 -5.66
N PRO A 82 6.49 -22.69 -4.72
CA PRO A 82 5.69 -22.53 -3.51
C PRO A 82 4.25 -22.12 -3.87
N ARG A 83 3.32 -23.07 -3.71
CA ARG A 83 1.87 -22.86 -3.85
C ARG A 83 1.26 -22.26 -2.57
N THR A 84 1.96 -21.28 -2.01
CA THR A 84 1.61 -20.62 -0.76
C THR A 84 1.36 -19.15 -0.99
N ILE A 85 0.60 -18.56 -0.09
CA ILE A 85 0.36 -17.12 0.01
C ILE A 85 0.82 -16.70 1.40
N GLU A 86 1.55 -15.60 1.49
CA GLU A 86 1.98 -14.99 2.74
C GLU A 86 1.38 -13.59 2.89
N TYR A 87 1.08 -13.23 4.13
CA TYR A 87 0.62 -11.88 4.47
C TYR A 87 1.67 -11.21 5.34
N TYR A 88 2.23 -10.12 4.83
CA TYR A 88 3.13 -9.27 5.59
C TYR A 88 2.30 -8.19 6.30
N SER A 89 2.51 -8.05 7.61
CA SER A 89 1.92 -6.99 8.42
C SER A 89 2.97 -5.91 8.65
N PRO A 90 2.86 -4.72 8.03
CA PRO A 90 3.85 -3.67 8.20
C PRO A 90 3.92 -3.12 9.62
N PRO A 91 5.03 -2.47 10.01
CA PRO A 91 5.24 -1.99 11.37
C PRO A 91 4.11 -1.10 11.92
N TYR A 92 3.45 -0.30 11.06
CA TYR A 92 2.33 0.56 11.47
C TYR A 92 1.15 -0.21 12.07
N LEU A 93 0.97 -1.51 11.76
CA LEU A 93 -0.11 -2.31 12.34
C LEU A 93 0.14 -2.71 13.80
N PHE A 94 1.33 -2.43 14.32
CA PHE A 94 1.73 -2.71 15.69
C PHE A 94 1.90 -1.43 16.53
N GLN A 95 1.54 -0.25 16.00
CA GLN A 95 1.72 1.05 16.66
C GLN A 95 0.44 1.57 17.37
N GLY A 96 -0.50 0.67 17.69
CA GLY A 96 -1.69 0.97 18.47
C GLY A 96 -3.01 0.82 17.69
N ALA A 97 -4.05 1.46 18.20
CA ALA A 97 -5.40 1.34 17.65
C ALA A 97 -5.50 2.01 16.27
N ARG A 98 -6.20 1.35 15.35
CA ARG A 98 -6.45 1.86 14.00
C ARG A 98 -7.62 2.85 14.01
N PRO A 99 -7.55 3.96 13.26
CA PRO A 99 -8.73 4.78 13.03
C PRO A 99 -9.79 4.02 12.21
N THR A 100 -11.07 4.40 12.36
CA THR A 100 -12.18 3.75 11.65
C THR A 100 -12.84 4.72 10.68
N ILE A 101 -13.14 4.25 9.46
CA ILE A 101 -14.02 4.96 8.51
C ILE A 101 -15.44 4.42 8.69
N SER A 102 -16.31 5.20 9.34
CA SER A 102 -17.70 4.82 9.58
C SER A 102 -18.58 5.03 8.35
N SER A 103 -18.29 6.05 7.54
CA SER A 103 -18.96 6.30 6.26
C SER A 103 -18.04 6.98 5.25
N ALA A 104 -18.23 6.66 3.98
CA ALA A 104 -17.59 7.32 2.85
C ALA A 104 -18.47 7.11 1.60
N PRO A 105 -18.48 8.02 0.62
CA PRO A 105 -19.12 7.76 -0.66
C PRO A 105 -18.45 6.58 -1.39
N THR A 106 -19.19 5.92 -2.27
CA THR A 106 -18.65 4.86 -3.15
C THR A 106 -18.13 5.42 -4.48
N SER A 107 -18.48 6.65 -4.84
CA SER A 107 -17.96 7.37 -6.01
C SER A 107 -17.87 8.86 -5.74
N VAL A 108 -16.85 9.52 -6.29
CA VAL A 108 -16.70 10.98 -6.32
C VAL A 108 -16.18 11.45 -7.68
N GLY A 109 -16.63 12.63 -8.11
CA GLY A 109 -16.08 13.32 -9.28
C GLY A 109 -14.78 14.05 -8.94
N TYR A 110 -14.02 14.42 -9.97
CA TYR A 110 -12.82 15.23 -9.82
C TYR A 110 -13.11 16.58 -9.16
N GLY A 111 -12.25 17.01 -8.24
CA GLY A 111 -12.39 18.27 -7.49
C GLY A 111 -13.61 18.33 -6.54
N GLN A 112 -14.42 17.26 -6.47
CA GLN A 112 -15.62 17.23 -5.65
C GLN A 112 -15.25 17.18 -4.16
N ALA A 113 -15.88 18.03 -3.35
CA ALA A 113 -15.84 17.88 -1.89
C ALA A 113 -16.72 16.71 -1.43
N PHE A 114 -16.25 15.94 -0.46
CA PHE A 114 -16.99 14.82 0.12
C PHE A 114 -16.67 14.61 1.59
N SER A 115 -17.62 14.05 2.33
CA SER A 115 -17.47 13.78 3.76
C SER A 115 -17.03 12.33 4.02
N ILE A 116 -16.12 12.16 4.97
CA ILE A 116 -15.67 10.88 5.49
C ILE A 116 -16.03 10.84 6.98
N GLY A 117 -16.99 9.99 7.34
CA GLY A 117 -17.35 9.79 8.74
C GLY A 117 -16.25 9.04 9.48
N THR A 118 -15.82 9.56 10.62
CA THR A 118 -14.88 8.86 11.49
C THR A 118 -14.99 9.36 12.93
N PRO A 119 -15.11 8.47 13.93
CA PRO A 119 -15.06 8.88 15.33
C PRO A 119 -13.67 9.41 15.72
N ASN A 120 -12.65 9.19 14.89
CA ASN A 120 -11.26 9.56 15.16
C ASN A 120 -10.86 10.88 14.49
N ALA A 121 -11.82 11.69 13.99
CA ALA A 121 -11.55 12.86 13.14
C ALA A 121 -10.46 13.82 13.69
N ALA A 122 -10.42 14.03 15.01
CA ALA A 122 -9.47 14.93 15.66
C ALA A 122 -8.01 14.42 15.66
N ASP A 123 -7.80 13.11 15.47
CA ASP A 123 -6.47 12.47 15.49
C ASP A 123 -5.98 12.11 14.07
N ILE A 124 -6.80 12.34 13.03
CA ILE A 124 -6.39 12.06 11.66
C ILE A 124 -5.45 13.15 11.15
N THR A 125 -4.25 12.75 10.72
CA THR A 125 -3.24 13.65 10.14
C THR A 125 -3.09 13.49 8.63
N ARG A 126 -3.56 12.37 8.07
CA ARG A 126 -3.52 12.13 6.62
C ARG A 126 -4.75 11.34 6.16
N ALA A 127 -5.27 11.72 5.00
CA ALA A 127 -6.24 10.95 4.24
C ALA A 127 -5.64 10.73 2.85
N ALA A 128 -5.68 9.49 2.35
CA ALA A 128 -5.03 9.16 1.09
C ALA A 128 -5.82 8.16 0.27
N LEU A 129 -5.71 8.28 -1.05
CA LEU A 129 -6.21 7.33 -2.03
C LEU A 129 -5.04 6.51 -2.58
N VAL A 130 -5.10 5.19 -2.41
CA VAL A 130 -4.16 4.26 -3.03
C VAL A 130 -4.87 3.48 -4.12
N LYS A 131 -4.45 3.64 -5.38
CA LYS A 131 -5.11 2.97 -6.52
C LYS A 131 -4.96 1.47 -6.41
N LEU A 132 -6.03 0.72 -6.70
CA LEU A 132 -5.96 -0.75 -6.72
C LEU A 132 -4.91 -1.21 -7.74
N GLY A 133 -3.98 -2.04 -7.28
CA GLY A 133 -2.88 -2.53 -8.09
C GLY A 133 -3.25 -3.74 -8.96
N SER A 134 -2.56 -3.88 -10.08
CA SER A 134 -2.52 -5.10 -10.91
C SER A 134 -1.06 -5.38 -11.22
N THR A 135 -0.57 -6.55 -10.83
CA THR A 135 0.87 -6.87 -10.94
C THR A 135 1.13 -8.25 -11.52
N THR A 136 2.13 -8.32 -12.39
CA THR A 136 2.73 -9.55 -12.90
C THR A 136 4.16 -9.27 -13.35
N HIS A 137 5.05 -10.26 -13.31
CA HIS A 137 6.43 -10.13 -13.78
C HIS A 137 7.15 -8.90 -13.17
N ALA A 138 6.98 -8.66 -11.87
CA ALA A 138 7.52 -7.48 -11.17
C ALA A 138 7.05 -6.11 -11.69
N ASN A 139 6.01 -6.06 -12.53
CA ASN A 139 5.43 -4.84 -13.07
C ASN A 139 4.04 -4.63 -12.48
N ASN A 140 3.84 -3.53 -11.75
CA ASN A 140 2.53 -3.07 -11.32
C ASN A 140 2.11 -1.88 -12.17
N PHE A 141 1.02 -2.05 -12.93
CA PHE A 141 0.60 -1.08 -13.96
C PHE A 141 -0.29 0.04 -13.42
N GLU A 142 -0.73 -0.06 -12.17
CA GLU A 142 -1.83 0.77 -11.67
C GLU A 142 -1.51 1.53 -10.37
N GLN A 143 -0.67 0.96 -9.48
CA GLN A 143 -0.53 1.51 -8.13
C GLN A 143 -0.06 2.97 -8.14
N ARG A 144 -0.72 3.78 -7.33
CA ARG A 144 -0.37 5.17 -7.05
C ARG A 144 -0.87 5.55 -5.67
N TYR A 145 -0.13 6.45 -5.02
CA TYR A 145 -0.54 7.14 -3.82
C TYR A 145 -0.95 8.59 -4.13
N VAL A 146 -2.12 9.03 -3.66
CA VAL A 146 -2.61 10.41 -3.79
C VAL A 146 -3.08 10.92 -2.43
N ASP A 147 -2.42 11.92 -1.89
CA ASP A 147 -2.88 12.60 -0.68
C ASP A 147 -4.15 13.42 -0.97
N LEU A 148 -5.07 13.44 -0.01
CA LEU A 148 -6.26 14.26 -0.04
C LEU A 148 -6.08 15.48 0.86
N ALA A 149 -6.48 16.65 0.36
CA ALA A 149 -6.73 17.80 1.21
C ALA A 149 -8.02 17.57 2.01
N PHE A 150 -8.01 17.87 3.31
CA PHE A 150 -9.20 17.76 4.15
C PHE A 150 -9.19 18.74 5.31
N SER A 151 -10.36 18.94 5.91
CA SER A 151 -10.56 19.60 7.20
C SER A 151 -11.33 18.70 8.15
N ALA A 152 -11.04 18.76 9.45
CA ALA A 152 -11.73 17.99 10.47
C ALA A 152 -12.79 18.84 11.18
N GLY A 153 -13.96 18.27 11.47
CA GLY A 153 -15.01 18.91 12.26
C GLY A 153 -16.24 18.03 12.45
N GLY A 154 -16.92 18.15 13.59
CA GLY A 154 -18.22 17.48 13.81
C GLY A 154 -18.23 15.95 13.71
N GLY A 155 -17.12 15.26 13.99
CA GLY A 155 -17.02 13.79 13.88
C GLY A 155 -16.85 13.27 12.45
N GLN A 156 -16.44 14.14 11.52
CA GLN A 156 -16.16 13.80 10.13
C GLN A 156 -14.95 14.58 9.61
N LEU A 157 -14.44 14.13 8.46
CA LEU A 157 -13.49 14.88 7.64
C LEU A 157 -14.24 15.36 6.39
N ASN A 158 -14.05 16.61 6.01
CA ASN A 158 -14.47 17.13 4.71
C ASN A 158 -13.24 17.16 3.81
N ALA A 159 -13.15 16.20 2.89
CA ALA A 159 -12.05 16.03 1.95
C ALA A 159 -12.42 16.55 0.56
N THR A 160 -11.42 16.84 -0.26
CA THR A 160 -11.59 17.21 -1.67
C THR A 160 -10.93 16.15 -2.55
N ALA A 161 -11.69 15.59 -3.49
CA ALA A 161 -11.16 14.64 -4.46
C ALA A 161 -10.10 15.31 -5.34
N PRO A 162 -9.08 14.57 -5.82
CA PRO A 162 -8.10 15.12 -6.76
C PRO A 162 -8.80 15.78 -7.95
N ALA A 163 -8.29 16.92 -8.42
CA ALA A 163 -8.88 17.63 -9.56
C ALA A 163 -8.32 17.12 -10.90
N GLU A 164 -7.04 16.73 -10.92
CA GLU A 164 -6.30 16.44 -12.13
C GLU A 164 -6.29 14.93 -12.46
N PRO A 165 -6.93 14.51 -13.56
CA PRO A 165 -7.01 13.10 -13.94
C PRO A 165 -5.66 12.52 -14.37
N GLU A 166 -4.66 13.31 -14.72
CA GLU A 166 -3.30 12.83 -14.99
C GLU A 166 -2.54 12.46 -13.72
N LEU A 167 -2.79 13.19 -12.63
CA LEU A 167 -2.25 12.85 -11.31
C LEU A 167 -3.03 11.69 -10.70
N ALA A 168 -4.34 11.60 -10.95
CA ALA A 168 -5.20 10.55 -10.43
C ALA A 168 -6.18 9.98 -11.48
N PRO A 169 -5.76 9.16 -12.48
CA PRO A 169 -6.65 8.54 -13.45
C PRO A 169 -7.85 7.82 -12.83
N PRO A 170 -8.94 7.74 -13.59
CA PRO A 170 -10.20 7.23 -13.07
C PRO A 170 -10.08 5.76 -12.65
N GLY A 171 -11.02 5.33 -11.81
CA GLY A 171 -11.13 3.95 -11.35
C GLY A 171 -11.19 3.83 -9.84
N HIS A 172 -10.84 2.65 -9.33
CA HIS A 172 -11.04 2.29 -7.93
C HIS A 172 -9.78 2.53 -7.09
N TYR A 173 -10.00 3.13 -5.94
CA TYR A 173 -8.97 3.46 -4.95
C TYR A 173 -9.37 2.95 -3.57
N MET A 174 -8.37 2.56 -2.79
CA MET A 174 -8.47 2.37 -1.36
C MET A 174 -8.32 3.73 -0.67
N LEU A 175 -9.38 4.18 -0.01
CA LEU A 175 -9.35 5.34 0.87
C LEU A 175 -8.88 4.91 2.25
N PHE A 176 -7.72 5.41 2.66
CA PHE A 176 -7.16 5.23 4.01
C PHE A 176 -7.20 6.54 4.80
N LEU A 177 -7.44 6.43 6.11
CA LEU A 177 -7.14 7.48 7.08
C LEU A 177 -5.97 7.04 7.95
N LEU A 178 -5.05 7.95 8.24
CA LEU A 178 -3.92 7.71 9.13
C LEU A 178 -4.00 8.66 10.32
N ASN A 179 -3.80 8.11 11.50
CA ASN A 179 -3.72 8.90 12.72
C ASN A 179 -2.33 9.54 12.91
N SER A 180 -2.17 10.32 13.97
CA SER A 180 -0.91 10.97 14.33
C SER A 180 0.28 10.02 14.54
N SER A 181 0.03 8.76 14.85
CA SER A 181 1.04 7.69 14.95
C SER A 181 1.35 6.98 13.62
N GLY A 182 0.71 7.38 12.51
CA GLY A 182 0.88 6.74 11.20
C GLY A 182 0.15 5.40 11.05
N VAL A 183 -0.77 5.06 11.96
CA VAL A 183 -1.57 3.83 11.89
C VAL A 183 -2.71 4.01 10.89
N PRO A 184 -2.82 3.20 9.83
CA PRO A 184 -3.87 3.32 8.84
C PRO A 184 -5.17 2.63 9.27
N SER A 185 -6.31 3.17 8.85
CA SER A 185 -7.61 2.50 8.91
C SER A 185 -7.64 1.24 8.04
N VAL A 186 -8.68 0.41 8.18
CA VAL A 186 -9.09 -0.45 7.06
C VAL A 186 -9.67 0.46 5.99
N ALA A 187 -9.31 0.25 4.72
CA ALA A 187 -9.74 1.10 3.63
C ALA A 187 -11.22 0.91 3.29
N LYS A 188 -11.82 1.97 2.74
CA LYS A 188 -13.05 1.89 1.94
C LYS A 188 -12.69 2.00 0.46
N ILE A 189 -13.37 1.24 -0.40
CA ILE A 189 -13.18 1.37 -1.84
C ILE A 189 -14.03 2.52 -2.36
N LEU A 190 -13.40 3.43 -3.10
CA LEU A 190 -13.98 4.61 -3.70
C LEU A 190 -13.66 4.62 -5.20
N ARG A 191 -14.64 4.91 -6.05
CA ARG A 191 -14.43 5.18 -7.47
C ARG A 191 -14.20 6.68 -7.69
N LEU A 192 -13.09 7.04 -8.31
CA LEU A 192 -12.79 8.40 -8.76
C LEU A 192 -13.08 8.53 -10.25
N GLY A 193 -13.78 9.61 -10.63
CA GLY A 193 -14.09 9.97 -12.01
C GLY A 193 -15.42 9.46 -12.56
#